data_AF-A0A0M2NRA9-F1
#
_entry.id   AF-A0A0M2NRA9-F1
#
_cell.length_a   1.000
_cell.length_b   1.000
_cell.length_c   1.000
_cell.angle_alpha   90.00
_cell.angle_beta   90.00
_cell.angle_gamma   90.00
#
_symmetry.space_group_name_H-M   'P 1'
#
loop_
_entity.id
_entity.type
_entity.pdbx_description
1 polymer ?
#
loop_
_entity_poly.entity_id
_entity_poly.type
_entity_poly.pdbx_seq_one_letter_code
_entity_poly.pdbx_strand_id
1 'polypeptide(L)' 'MCLGKTITGDLPLAATLNSQKIYKTFSSDNHGVNAFLHSYTYTGNQIVCSIALEIIVTFVPILSILNKEI' A
#
# COMPACT_ATOMS: atom_id res chain seq x y z
N MET A 1 -7.43 3.55 5.66
CA MET A 1 -7.83 3.56 4.25
C MET A 1 -7.48 2.22 3.63
N CYS A 2 -8.40 1.61 2.88
CA CYS A 2 -8.18 0.32 2.24
C CYS A 2 -8.11 0.52 0.72
N LEU A 3 -7.06 0.02 0.09
CA LEU A 3 -6.78 0.11 -1.34
C LEU A 3 -6.76 -1.28 -1.96
N GLY A 4 -7.11 -1.38 -3.22
CA GLY A 4 -7.09 -2.60 -4.02
C GLY A 4 -7.54 -2.31 -5.44
N LYS A 5 -7.97 -3.33 -6.19
CA LYS A 5 -8.44 -3.21 -7.58
C LYS A 5 -7.41 -2.43 -8.44
N THR A 6 -7.72 -1.18 -8.77
CA THR A 6 -6.97 -0.30 -9.67
C THR A 6 -5.50 -0.08 -9.27
N ILE A 7 -5.11 -0.34 -8.02
CA ILE A 7 -3.69 -0.24 -7.61
C ILE A 7 -2.77 -1.14 -8.45
N THR A 8 -3.28 -2.24 -9.01
CA THR A 8 -2.53 -3.19 -9.84
C THR A 8 -3.21 -3.54 -11.16
N GLY A 9 -4.37 -2.92 -11.45
CA GLY A 9 -5.25 -3.38 -12.52
C GLY A 9 -5.98 -4.66 -12.10
N ASP A 10 -5.69 -5.78 -12.79
CA ASP A 10 -6.38 -7.06 -12.59
C ASP A 10 -5.64 -8.05 -11.65
N LEU A 11 -4.41 -7.72 -11.22
CA LEU A 11 -3.64 -8.61 -10.36
C LEU A 11 -4.02 -8.46 -8.88
N PRO A 12 -3.93 -9.54 -8.07
CA PRO A 12 -4.37 -9.53 -6.68
C PRO A 12 -3.40 -8.77 -5.77
N LEU A 13 -3.69 -7.50 -5.51
CA LEU A 13 -3.04 -6.68 -4.48
C LEU A 13 -4.06 -5.87 -3.70
N ALA A 14 -3.85 -5.79 -2.39
CA ALA A 14 -4.55 -4.86 -1.53
C ALA A 14 -3.55 -4.24 -0.54
N ALA A 15 -3.81 -2.99 -0.15
CA ALA A 15 -3.01 -2.29 0.84
C ALA A 15 -3.93 -1.63 1.87
N THR A 16 -3.64 -1.85 3.16
CA THR A 16 -4.33 -1.16 4.26
C THR A 16 -3.41 -0.11 4.85
N LEU A 17 -3.76 1.15 4.64
CA LEU A 17 -3.06 2.31 5.18
C LEU A 17 -3.68 2.70 6.52
N ASN A 18 -2.85 2.90 7.52
CA ASN A 18 -3.24 3.38 8.84
C ASN A 18 -2.52 4.70 9.17
N SER A 19 -2.97 5.38 10.22
CA SER A 19 -2.28 6.56 10.71
C SER A 19 -1.09 6.19 11.58
N GLN A 20 -0.12 7.11 11.71
CA GLN A 20 1.04 6.87 12.57
C GLN A 20 0.66 6.62 14.02
N LYS A 21 -0.47 7.16 14.48
CA LYS A 21 -1.04 6.88 15.81
C LYS A 21 -1.36 5.39 15.98
N ILE A 22 -1.96 4.75 14.97
CA ILE A 22 -2.32 3.33 14.99
C ILE A 22 -1.07 2.47 14.79
N TYR A 23 -0.17 2.82 13.87
CA TYR A 23 1.09 2.10 13.70
C TYR A 23 1.90 2.00 15.01
N LYS A 24 1.98 3.10 15.75
CA LYS A 24 2.71 3.17 17.04
C LYS A 24 2.17 2.24 18.11
N THR A 25 0.90 1.80 18.06
CA THR A 25 0.39 0.85 19.07
C THR A 25 0.98 -0.54 18.91
N PHE A 26 1.52 -0.86 17.72
CA PHE A 26 2.13 -2.15 17.41
C PHE A 26 3.66 -2.08 17.25
N SER A 27 4.24 -0.87 17.38
CA SER A 27 5.67 -0.61 17.28
C SER A 27 6.23 -0.54 18.70
N SER A 28 6.95 -1.58 19.11
CA SER A 28 7.53 -1.72 20.45
C SER A 28 9.00 -2.08 20.33
N ASP A 29 9.84 -1.46 21.16
CA ASP A 29 11.27 -1.79 21.26
C ASP A 29 11.51 -3.17 21.87
N ASN A 30 10.55 -3.68 22.64
CA ASN A 30 10.56 -5.04 23.15
C ASN A 30 10.04 -5.99 22.08
N HIS A 31 10.94 -6.81 21.53
CA HIS A 31 10.64 -7.82 20.52
C HIS A 31 9.43 -8.68 20.93
N GLY A 32 8.40 -8.69 20.08
CA GLY A 32 7.21 -9.54 20.24
C GLY A 32 6.10 -8.95 21.13
N VAL A 33 6.37 -7.90 21.91
CA VAL A 33 5.33 -7.22 22.70
C VAL A 33 4.54 -6.30 21.77
N ASN A 34 3.22 -6.43 21.74
CA ASN A 34 2.30 -5.68 20.86
C ASN A 34 2.54 -5.88 19.36
N ALA A 35 3.25 -6.92 18.93
CA ALA A 35 3.48 -7.16 17.50
C ALA A 35 2.18 -7.37 16.73
N PHE A 36 2.11 -6.86 15.50
CA PHE A 36 1.00 -7.11 14.58
C PHE A 36 1.15 -8.50 13.93
N LEU A 37 0.58 -9.52 14.57
CA LEU A 37 0.70 -10.92 14.15
C LEU A 37 -0.33 -11.29 13.07
N HIS A 38 -0.26 -10.63 11.93
CA HIS A 38 -1.15 -10.89 10.79
C HIS A 38 -0.43 -10.72 9.45
N SER A 39 -0.41 -11.77 8.65
CA SER A 39 0.19 -11.80 7.31
C SER A 39 -0.35 -12.99 6.52
N TYR A 40 -0.22 -12.92 5.19
CA TYR A 40 -0.47 -14.04 4.29
C TYR A 40 0.82 -14.43 3.57
N THR A 41 0.88 -15.65 3.05
CA THR A 41 2.06 -16.20 2.35
C THR A 41 2.58 -15.29 1.24
N TYR A 42 1.69 -14.59 0.53
CA TYR A 42 2.04 -13.69 -0.58
C TYR A 42 1.96 -12.20 -0.22
N THR A 43 1.92 -11.85 1.07
CA THR A 43 2.01 -10.44 1.49
C THR A 43 3.29 -9.81 0.95
N GLY A 44 3.17 -8.72 0.20
CA GLY A 44 4.32 -8.04 -0.41
C GLY A 44 4.93 -8.78 -1.61
N ASN A 45 4.13 -9.51 -2.39
CA ASN A 45 4.58 -10.18 -3.61
C ASN A 45 5.28 -9.20 -4.57
N GLN A 46 6.55 -9.45 -4.86
CA GLN A 46 7.43 -8.55 -5.64
C GLN A 46 6.92 -8.28 -7.06
N ILE A 47 6.37 -9.30 -7.74
CA ILE A 47 5.87 -9.18 -9.12
C ILE A 47 4.70 -8.21 -9.14
N VAL A 48 3.74 -8.45 -8.25
CA VAL A 48 2.52 -7.64 -8.16
C VAL A 48 2.83 -6.22 -7.68
N CYS A 49 3.78 -6.05 -6.74
CA CYS A 49 4.23 -4.75 -6.29
C CYS A 49 4.98 -3.94 -7.37
N SER A 50 5.76 -4.59 -8.23
CA SER A 50 6.43 -3.91 -9.35
C SER A 50 5.42 -3.30 -10.32
N ILE A 51 4.33 -4.02 -10.59
CA ILE A 51 3.25 -3.55 -11.47
C ILE A 51 2.48 -2.39 -10.81
N ALA A 52 2.21 -2.50 -9.50
CA ALA A 52 1.59 -1.41 -8.74
C ALA A 52 2.43 -0.12 -8.80
N LEU A 53 3.75 -0.25 -8.66
CA LEU A 53 4.67 0.88 -8.70
C LEU A 53 4.64 1.58 -10.07
N GLU A 54 4.69 0.81 -11.15
CA GLU A 54 4.63 1.36 -12.51
C GLU A 54 3.32 2.12 -12.77
N ILE A 55 2.19 1.58 -12.30
CA ILE A 55 0.88 2.24 -12.39
C ILE A 55 0.89 3.56 -11.62
N ILE A 56 1.40 3.58 -10.39
CA ILE A 56 1.46 4.79 -9.57
C ILE A 56 2.36 5.85 -10.22
N VAL A 57 3.57 5.46 -10.66
CA VAL A 57 4.53 6.35 -11.31
C VAL A 57 3.97 6.93 -12.61
N THR A 58 3.25 6.14 -13.39
CA THR A 58 2.63 6.59 -14.65
C THR A 58 1.43 7.51 -14.39
N PHE A 59 0.57 7.17 -13.43
CA PHE A 59 -0.74 7.83 -13.28
C PHE A 59 -0.70 9.11 -12.44
N VAL A 60 0.20 9.20 -11.45
CA VAL A 60 0.31 10.39 -10.58
C VAL A 60 0.65 11.67 -11.37
N PRO A 61 1.63 11.67 -12.31
CA PRO A 61 1.90 12.83 -13.15
C PRO A 61 0.72 13.20 -14.06
N ILE A 62 0.05 12.20 -14.65
CA ILE A 62 -1.11 12.39 -15.53
C ILE A 62 -2.24 13.09 -14.77
N LEU A 63 -2.55 12.62 -13.55
CA LEU A 63 -3.54 13.27 -12.69
C LEU A 63 -3.17 14.71 -12.35
N SER A 64 -1.88 15.00 -12.12
CA SER A 64 -1.43 16.36 -11.88
C SER A 64 -1.58 17.27 -13.10
N ILE A 65 -1.51 16.75 -14.32
CA ILE A 65 -1.76 17.51 -15.55
C ILE A 65 -3.25 17.76 -15.71
N LEU A 66 -4.08 16.72 -15.56
CA LEU A 66 -5.54 16.83 -15.69
C LEU A 66 -6.15 17.79 -14.64
N ASN A 67 -5.64 17.78 -13.41
CA ASN A 67 -6.10 18.69 -12.36
C ASN A 67 -5.58 20.13 -12.49
N LYS A 68 -4.65 20.41 -13.42
CA LYS A 68 -4.21 21.79 -13.72
C LYS A 68 -5.05 22.46 -14.81
N GLU A 69 -5.85 21.70 -15.55
CA GLU A 69 -6.76 22.21 -16.59
C GLU A 69 -8.20 22.38 -16.12
N ILE A 70 -8.47 22.15 -14.82
CA ILE A 70 -9.74 22.40 -14.13
C ILE A 70 -9.49 23.45 -13.05
#